data_AF-A0A653NDS2-F1
#
_entry.id   AF-A0A653NDS2-F1
#
_cell.length_a   1.000
_cell.length_b   1.000
_cell.length_c   1.000
_cell.angle_alpha   90.00
_cell.angle_beta   90.00
_cell.angle_gamma   90.00
#
_symmetry.space_group_name_H-M   'P 1'
#
loop_
_entity.id
_entity.type
_entity.pdbx_description
1 polymer ?
#
loop_
_entity_poly.entity_id
_entity_poly.type
_entity_poly.pdbx_seq_one_letter_code
_entity_poly.pdbx_strand_id
1 'polypeptide(L)'
;MGGFAIIAHVFAPLKRKLYVMEELLDTSQLKAMKRFRKGARFIGFWFVFIGGFMLYQFLGILNDPEATITYNGVPTNEYSVKLDAAIFIGLFVVIGLLAAFSPSRWLNKLFVAKMSFKSAIGFKK
;
A
#
# COMPACT_ATOMS: atom_id res chain seq x y z
N MET A 1 -24.08 3.48 27.91
CA MET A 1 -22.60 3.49 28.10
C MET A 1 -22.02 2.06 28.05
N GLY A 2 -22.24 1.29 26.98
CA GLY A 2 -21.87 -0.15 26.94
C GLY A 2 -20.93 -0.61 25.81
N GLY A 3 -20.67 0.22 24.79
CA GLY A 3 -19.93 -0.19 23.59
C GLY A 3 -18.40 -0.20 23.73
N PHE A 4 -17.83 0.62 24.61
CA PHE A 4 -16.37 0.75 24.75
C PHE A 4 -15.71 -0.41 25.50
N ALA A 5 -16.45 -1.08 26.39
CA ALA A 5 -15.92 -2.19 27.19
C ALA A 5 -15.70 -3.46 26.35
N ILE A 6 -16.55 -3.72 25.36
CA ILE A 6 -16.48 -4.91 24.50
C ILE A 6 -15.26 -4.83 23.57
N ILE A 7 -14.95 -3.64 23.06
CA ILE A 7 -13.78 -3.42 22.19
C ILE A 7 -12.48 -3.62 23.00
N ALA A 8 -12.41 -3.13 24.25
CA ALA A 8 -11.23 -3.35 25.09
C ALA A 8 -10.99 -4.84 25.40
N HIS A 9 -12.06 -5.61 25.65
CA HIS A 9 -11.95 -7.02 26.01
C HIS A 9 -11.57 -7.93 24.82
N VAL A 10 -11.94 -7.56 23.59
CA VAL A 10 -11.55 -8.29 22.36
C VAL A 10 -10.13 -7.94 21.92
N PHE A 11 -9.68 -6.70 22.12
CA PHE A 11 -8.32 -6.28 21.72
C PHE A 11 -7.23 -6.58 22.76
N ALA A 12 -7.58 -6.75 24.03
CA ALA A 12 -6.66 -7.16 25.09
C ALA A 12 -5.94 -8.51 24.83
N PRO A 13 -6.63 -9.61 24.46
CA PRO A 13 -5.96 -10.88 24.17
C PRO A 13 -5.12 -10.83 22.89
N LEU A 14 -5.50 -9.98 21.93
CA LEU A 14 -4.75 -9.75 20.68
C LEU A 14 -3.42 -9.04 20.94
N LYS A 15 -3.41 -8.00 21.79
CA LYS A 15 -2.15 -7.38 22.24
C LYS A 15 -1.28 -8.37 22.98
N ARG A 16 -1.84 -9.17 23.90
CA ARG A 16 -1.07 -10.15 24.68
C ARG A 16 -0.46 -11.24 23.80
N LYS A 17 -1.19 -11.75 22.79
CA LYS A 17 -0.64 -12.69 21.79
C LYS A 17 0.44 -12.07 20.90
N LEU A 18 0.32 -10.79 20.55
CA LEU A 18 1.35 -10.06 19.79
C LEU A 18 2.64 -9.89 20.60
N TYR A 19 2.53 -9.55 21.89
CA TYR A 19 3.68 -9.41 22.79
C TYR A 19 4.36 -10.75 23.10
N VAL A 20 3.58 -11.80 23.38
CA VAL A 20 4.12 -13.16 23.64
C VAL A 20 4.75 -13.76 22.38
N MET A 21 4.22 -13.46 21.19
CA MET A 21 4.88 -13.81 19.93
C MET A 21 6.17 -13.04 19.73
N GLU A 22 6.28 -11.79 20.20
CA GLU A 22 7.51 -10.98 20.09
C GLU A 22 8.65 -11.55 20.95
N GLU A 23 8.32 -12.20 22.07
CA GLU A 23 9.27 -12.83 23.00
C GLU A 23 9.70 -14.25 22.57
N LEU A 24 8.84 -14.96 21.84
CA LEU A 24 9.12 -16.29 21.25
C LEU A 24 9.48 -16.26 19.76
N LEU A 25 9.54 -15.07 19.15
CA LEU A 25 9.86 -14.94 17.73
C LEU A 25 11.34 -15.30 17.53
N ASP A 26 11.57 -16.47 16.95
CA ASP A 26 12.88 -16.89 16.46
C ASP A 26 13.52 -15.72 15.68
N THR A 27 14.79 -15.43 15.97
CA THR A 27 15.53 -14.28 15.43
C THR A 27 15.45 -14.19 13.90
N SER A 28 15.24 -15.33 13.24
CA SER A 28 14.97 -15.47 11.81
C SER A 28 13.68 -14.74 11.35
N GLN A 29 12.57 -14.90 12.07
CA GLN A 29 11.26 -14.29 11.78
C GLN A 29 11.31 -12.77 11.99
N LEU A 30 12.02 -12.30 13.02
CA LEU A 30 12.20 -10.86 13.28
C LEU A 30 13.00 -10.20 12.15
N LYS A 31 14.05 -10.87 11.66
CA LYS A 31 14.83 -10.41 10.49
C LYS A 31 13.97 -10.39 9.23
N ALA A 32 13.16 -11.42 8.97
CA ALA A 32 12.25 -11.47 7.83
C ALA A 32 11.22 -10.33 7.86
N MET A 33 10.63 -10.07 9.02
CA MET A 33 9.67 -8.99 9.23
C MET A 33 10.29 -7.60 9.06
N LYS A 34 11.51 -7.39 9.58
CA LYS A 34 12.30 -6.17 9.32
C LYS A 34 12.57 -5.97 7.82
N ARG A 35 12.96 -7.03 7.10
CA ARG A 35 13.19 -7.00 5.65
C ARG A 35 11.91 -6.69 4.88
N PHE A 36 10.79 -7.31 5.26
CA PHE A 36 9.48 -7.03 4.65
C PHE A 36 9.09 -5.56 4.79
N ARG A 37 9.24 -4.98 5.99
CA ARG A 37 8.96 -3.54 6.20
C ARG A 37 9.84 -2.65 5.33
N LYS A 38 11.15 -2.92 5.28
CA LYS A 38 12.07 -2.15 4.43
C LYS A 38 11.70 -2.29 2.95
N GLY A 39 11.39 -3.49 2.50
CA GLY A 39 10.96 -3.77 1.13
C GLY A 39 9.66 -3.06 0.76
N ALA A 40 8.64 -3.13 1.62
CA ALA A 40 7.37 -2.43 1.41
C ALA A 40 7.57 -0.91 1.30
N ARG A 41 8.40 -0.33 2.17
CA ARG A 41 8.72 1.11 2.10
C ARG A 41 9.53 1.48 0.86
N PHE A 42 10.47 0.63 0.46
CA PHE A 42 11.28 0.83 -0.74
C PHE A 42 10.42 0.80 -2.00
N ILE A 43 9.52 -0.20 -2.12
CA ILE A 43 8.55 -0.28 -3.21
C ILE A 43 7.64 0.94 -3.18
N GLY A 44 7.10 1.30 -2.01
CA GLY A 44 6.28 2.51 -1.85
C GLY A 44 6.98 3.77 -2.34
N PHE A 45 8.24 3.96 -1.95
CA PHE A 45 9.05 5.09 -2.41
C PHE A 45 9.20 5.13 -3.94
N TRP A 46 9.46 3.99 -4.57
CA TRP A 46 9.54 3.92 -6.04
C TRP A 46 8.21 4.23 -6.72
N PHE A 47 7.10 3.79 -6.15
CA PHE A 47 5.76 4.15 -6.65
C PHE A 47 5.51 5.65 -6.55
N VAL A 48 5.91 6.30 -5.46
CA VAL A 48 5.80 7.75 -5.31
C VAL A 48 6.71 8.48 -6.31
N PHE A 49 7.95 8.02 -6.47
CA PHE A 49 8.92 8.69 -7.34
C PHE A 49 8.50 8.60 -8.81
N ILE A 50 8.25 7.39 -9.31
CA ILE A 50 7.86 7.16 -10.71
C ILE A 50 6.45 7.70 -10.94
N GLY A 51 5.50 7.38 -10.06
CA GLY A 51 4.12 7.85 -10.17
C GLY A 51 4.03 9.37 -10.09
N GLY A 52 4.83 10.01 -9.24
CA GLY A 52 4.87 11.47 -9.10
C GLY A 52 5.43 12.15 -10.34
N PHE A 53 6.49 11.58 -10.93
CA PHE A 53 7.01 12.07 -12.20
C PHE A 53 5.98 11.93 -13.33
N MET A 54 5.32 10.78 -13.43
CA MET A 54 4.25 10.57 -14.41
C MET A 54 3.07 11.53 -14.17
N LEU A 55 2.64 11.70 -12.92
CA LEU A 55 1.53 12.59 -12.56
C LEU A 55 1.83 14.02 -12.98
N TYR A 56 3.08 14.49 -12.76
CA TYR A 56 3.51 15.80 -13.21
C TYR A 56 3.36 15.98 -14.73
N GLN A 57 3.74 14.98 -15.54
CA GLN A 57 3.55 15.01 -16.98
C GLN A 57 2.07 15.06 -17.38
N PHE A 58 1.23 14.23 -16.76
CA PHE A 58 -0.21 14.21 -17.02
C PHE A 58 -0.92 15.49 -16.58
N LEU A 59 -0.47 16.14 -15.51
CA LEU A 59 -0.96 17.47 -15.14
C LEU A 59 -0.58 18.52 -16.17
N GLY A 60 0.60 18.42 -16.79
CA GLY A 60 0.98 19.23 -17.95
C GLY A 60 0.01 19.05 -19.12
N ILE A 61 -0.27 17.80 -19.50
CA ILE A 61 -1.22 17.45 -20.57
C ILE A 61 -2.65 17.93 -20.23
N LEU A 62 -3.06 17.82 -18.97
CA LEU A 62 -4.38 18.25 -18.49
C LEU A 62 -4.59 19.77 -18.61
N ASN A 63 -3.53 20.54 -18.35
CA ASN A 63 -3.57 22.00 -18.41
C ASN A 63 -3.33 22.55 -19.82
N ASP A 64 -2.89 21.71 -20.76
CA ASP A 64 -2.72 22.07 -22.17
C ASP A 64 -3.98 21.71 -22.97
N PRO A 65 -4.73 22.71 -23.48
CA PRO A 65 -5.93 22.46 -24.28
C PRO A 65 -5.62 21.79 -25.64
N GLU A 66 -4.42 21.99 -26.19
CA GLU A 66 -4.02 21.46 -27.50
C GLU A 66 -3.40 20.06 -27.40
N ALA A 67 -2.96 19.66 -26.20
CA ALA A 67 -2.41 18.33 -26.00
C ALA A 67 -3.45 17.24 -26.34
N THR A 68 -3.03 16.22 -27.07
CA THR A 68 -3.89 15.10 -27.46
C THR A 68 -3.42 13.80 -26.81
N ILE A 69 -4.38 12.99 -26.38
CA ILE A 69 -4.15 11.65 -25.85
C ILE A 69 -4.96 10.63 -26.65
N THR A 70 -4.43 9.43 -26.85
CA THR A 70 -5.14 8.37 -27.55
C THR A 70 -6.02 7.60 -26.57
N TYR A 71 -7.33 7.69 -26.76
CA TYR A 71 -8.32 6.96 -25.97
C TYR A 71 -9.12 6.02 -26.87
N ASN A 72 -9.11 4.71 -26.57
CA ASN A 72 -9.74 3.68 -27.40
C ASN A 72 -9.32 3.73 -28.90
N GLY A 73 -8.08 4.14 -29.17
CA GLY A 73 -7.55 4.26 -30.54
C GLY A 73 -7.86 5.58 -31.25
N VAL A 74 -8.63 6.49 -30.62
CA VAL A 74 -8.98 7.80 -31.18
C VAL A 74 -8.20 8.90 -30.44
N PRO A 75 -7.49 9.80 -31.14
CA PRO A 75 -6.88 10.96 -30.51
C PRO A 75 -7.97 11.93 -30.03
N THR A 76 -7.92 12.30 -28.76
CA THR A 76 -8.86 13.24 -28.14
C THR A 76 -8.11 14.29 -27.31
N ASN A 77 -8.63 15.51 -27.29
CA ASN A 77 -8.18 16.60 -26.44
C ASN A 77 -9.14 16.87 -25.27
N GLU A 78 -10.17 16.04 -25.11
CA GLU A 78 -11.20 16.20 -24.08
C GLU A 78 -10.59 16.25 -22.67
N TYR A 79 -11.00 17.27 -21.92
CA TYR A 79 -10.53 17.49 -20.55
C TYR A 79 -10.88 16.34 -19.60
N SER A 80 -12.10 15.80 -19.71
CA SER A 80 -12.58 14.66 -18.90
C SER A 80 -11.66 13.44 -19.02
N VAL A 81 -11.26 13.09 -20.25
CA VAL A 81 -10.40 11.94 -20.51
C VAL A 81 -8.99 12.17 -19.96
N LYS A 82 -8.46 13.39 -20.12
CA LYS A 82 -7.17 13.77 -19.52
C LYS A 82 -7.21 13.73 -17.99
N LEU A 83 -8.32 14.18 -17.40
CA LEU A 83 -8.53 14.20 -15.96
C LEU A 83 -8.56 12.78 -15.39
N ASP A 84 -9.29 11.87 -16.03
CA ASP A 84 -9.36 10.46 -15.62
C ASP A 84 -7.97 9.80 -15.66
N ALA A 85 -7.19 10.07 -16.71
CA ALA A 85 -5.81 9.57 -16.81
C ALA A 85 -4.92 10.12 -15.68
N ALA A 86 -5.02 11.42 -15.37
CA ALA A 86 -4.29 12.03 -14.27
C ALA A 86 -4.70 11.46 -12.89
N ILE A 87 -6.00 11.25 -12.66
CA ILE A 87 -6.51 10.63 -11.43
C ILE A 87 -6.00 9.20 -11.29
N PHE A 88 -6.04 8.42 -12.38
CA PHE A 88 -5.55 7.03 -12.38
C PHE A 88 -4.08 6.96 -11.98
N ILE A 89 -3.23 7.83 -12.54
CA ILE A 89 -1.81 7.93 -12.18
C ILE A 89 -1.67 8.40 -10.72
N GLY A 90 -2.50 9.35 -10.28
CA GLY A 90 -2.53 9.85 -8.91
C GLY A 90 -2.79 8.74 -7.88
N LEU A 91 -3.62 7.75 -8.20
CA LEU A 91 -3.86 6.60 -7.31
C LEU A 91 -2.57 5.81 -7.04
N PHE A 92 -1.67 5.64 -8.02
CA PHE A 92 -0.39 4.98 -7.81
C PHE A 92 0.49 5.74 -6.82
N VAL A 93 0.49 7.07 -6.89
CA VAL A 93 1.23 7.93 -5.96
C VAL A 93 0.66 7.76 -4.55
N VAL A 94 -0.67 7.80 -4.41
CA VAL A 94 -1.34 7.62 -3.11
C VAL A 94 -1.02 6.25 -2.51
N ILE A 95 -1.10 5.17 -3.29
CA ILE A 95 -0.72 3.82 -2.84
C ILE A 95 0.75 3.77 -2.45
N GLY A 96 1.62 4.39 -3.24
CA GLY A 96 3.04 4.52 -2.93
C GLY A 96 3.29 5.22 -1.59
N LEU A 97 2.60 6.34 -1.33
CA LEU A 97 2.69 7.09 -0.08
C LEU A 97 2.20 6.24 1.10
N LEU A 98 1.06 5.55 0.95
CA LEU A 98 0.54 4.65 1.97
C LEU A 98 1.53 3.53 2.29
N ALA A 99 2.21 2.96 1.31
CA ALA A 99 3.21 1.92 1.51
C ALA A 99 4.52 2.46 2.12
N ALA A 100 5.00 3.62 1.66
CA ALA A 100 6.23 4.27 2.11
C ALA A 100 6.12 4.76 3.57
N PHE A 101 4.99 5.38 3.92
CA PHE A 101 4.76 6.00 5.22
C PHE A 101 3.90 5.14 6.16
N SER A 102 3.58 3.90 5.78
CA SER A 102 2.78 3.01 6.61
C SER A 102 3.42 2.81 8.00
N PRO A 103 2.62 2.93 9.08
CA PRO A 103 3.09 2.59 10.41
C PRO A 103 3.55 1.14 10.46
N SER A 104 4.65 0.88 11.15
CA SER A 104 5.21 -0.47 11.29
C SER A 104 4.17 -1.50 11.75
N ARG A 105 3.20 -1.10 12.58
CA ARG A 105 2.10 -1.96 13.06
C ARG A 105 1.23 -2.52 11.93
N TRP A 106 0.96 -1.72 10.90
CA TRP A 106 0.14 -2.13 9.75
C TRP A 106 0.92 -3.09 8.85
N LEU A 107 2.18 -2.78 8.55
CA LEU A 107 3.06 -3.67 7.79
C LEU A 107 3.28 -5.01 8.51
N ASN A 108 3.33 -5.00 9.84
CA ASN A 108 3.40 -6.22 10.65
C ASN A 108 2.15 -7.09 10.48
N LYS A 109 0.96 -6.50 10.51
CA LYS A 109 -0.31 -7.22 10.26
C LYS A 109 -0.35 -7.80 8.84
N LEU A 110 0.07 -7.04 7.84
CA LEU A 110 0.19 -7.50 6.45
C LEU A 110 1.17 -8.67 6.31
N PHE A 111 2.30 -8.64 7.02
CA PHE A 111 3.26 -9.74 7.03
C PHE A 111 2.65 -11.03 7.60
N VAL A 112 1.95 -10.93 8.74
CA VAL A 112 1.26 -12.07 9.36
C VAL A 112 0.15 -12.59 8.45
N ALA A 113 -0.65 -11.71 7.85
CA ALA A 113 -1.68 -12.08 6.88
C ALA A 113 -1.07 -12.82 5.67
N LYS A 114 0.03 -12.31 5.11
CA LYS A 114 0.78 -12.97 4.01
C LYS A 114 1.26 -14.37 4.40
N MET A 115 1.79 -14.53 5.61
CA MET A 115 2.24 -15.85 6.10
C MET A 115 1.06 -16.80 6.29
N SER A 116 -0.06 -16.32 6.85
CA SER A 116 -1.30 -17.10 7.01
C SER A 116 -1.88 -17.53 5.66
N PHE A 117 -1.92 -16.63 4.69
CA PHE A 117 -2.42 -16.92 3.34
C PHE A 117 -1.54 -17.96 2.63
N LYS A 118 -0.22 -17.83 2.76
CA LYS A 118 0.73 -18.80 2.19
C LYS A 118 0.55 -20.20 2.80
N SER A 119 0.24 -20.27 4.09
CA SER A 119 -0.07 -21.54 4.76
C SER A 119 -1.42 -22.11 4.32
N ALA A 120 -2.44 -21.27 4.12
CA ALA A 120 -3.78 -21.68 3.69
C ALA A 120 -3.81 -22.19 2.23
N ILE A 121 -2.96 -21.63 1.36
CA ILE A 121 -2.86 -22.02 -0.05
C ILE A 121 -2.01 -23.30 -0.24
N GLY A 122 -1.45 -23.88 0.84
CA GLY A 122 -0.80 -25.18 0.75
C GLY A 122 0.48 -25.18 -0.09
N PHE A 123 1.23 -24.07 -0.13
CA PHE A 123 2.61 -24.09 -0.65
C PHE A 123 3.50 -24.85 0.34
N LYS A 124 3.35 -26.17 0.37
CA LYS A 124 4.37 -27.10 0.84
C LYS A 124 5.55 -26.93 -0.11
N LYS A 125 6.68 -26.50 0.46
CA LYS A 125 7.95 -26.45 -0.27
C LYS A 125 8.41 -27.86 -0.59
#